data_AF-A0A949U752-F1
#
_entry.id   AF-A0A949U752-F1
#
_cell.length_a   1.000
_cell.length_b   1.000
_cell.length_c   1.000
_cell.angle_alpha   90.00
_cell.angle_beta   90.00
_cell.angle_gamma   90.00
#
_symmetry.space_group_name_H-M   'P 1'
#
loop_
_entity.id
_entity.type
_entity.pdbx_description
1 polymer ?
#
loop_
_entity_poly.entity_id
_entity_poly.type
_entity_poly.pdbx_seq_one_letter_code
_entity_poly.pdbx_strand_id
1 'polypeptide(L)'
;MAAILASEAPLPPQTPGRRALLRLRRRRGAMVALAVVAFFALLALLAPYVSPYDPLETSWSAIRQAPSAAHLFGTDDIGDDILSRVIAGGRLSLSVG
;
A
#
# COMPACT_ATOMS: atom_id res chain seq x y z
N MET A 1 2.43 -15.39 -57.14
CA MET A 1 0.99 -15.38 -56.83
C MET A 1 0.60 -16.63 -56.04
N ALA A 2 1.09 -16.80 -54.79
CA ALA A 2 0.67 -17.88 -53.88
C ALA A 2 1.30 -17.75 -52.46
N ALA A 3 1.24 -16.58 -51.81
CA ALA A 3 1.77 -16.44 -50.45
C ALA A 3 1.06 -15.37 -49.60
N ILE A 4 -0.24 -15.13 -49.81
CA ILE A 4 -1.03 -14.15 -49.01
C ILE A 4 -2.18 -14.88 -48.28
N LEU A 5 -1.94 -16.08 -47.77
CA LEU A 5 -2.95 -16.83 -46.99
C LEU A 5 -2.37 -17.29 -45.65
N ALA A 6 -1.51 -16.48 -45.03
CA ALA A 6 -1.24 -16.61 -43.61
C ALA A 6 -2.45 -16.06 -42.85
N SER A 7 -3.33 -16.98 -42.47
CA SER A 7 -4.42 -16.87 -41.50
C SER A 7 -4.37 -15.60 -40.61
N GLU A 8 -5.20 -14.62 -40.96
CA GLU A 8 -5.69 -13.59 -40.04
C GLU A 8 -6.66 -14.27 -39.06
N ALA A 9 -6.17 -15.19 -38.22
CA ALA A 9 -6.96 -15.68 -37.11
C ALA A 9 -7.28 -14.46 -36.22
N PRO A 10 -8.55 -14.05 -36.05
CA PRO A 10 -8.87 -12.84 -35.31
C PRO A 10 -8.32 -12.97 -33.90
N LEU A 11 -7.42 -12.06 -33.53
CA LEU A 11 -6.94 -12.01 -32.15
C LEU A 11 -8.16 -11.86 -31.23
N PRO A 12 -8.27 -12.67 -30.16
CA PRO A 12 -9.45 -12.68 -29.33
C PRO A 12 -9.73 -11.26 -28.83
N PRO A 13 -11.00 -10.79 -28.88
CA PRO A 13 -11.35 -9.43 -28.52
C PRO A 13 -10.88 -9.13 -27.10
N GLN A 14 -9.85 -8.30 -26.99
CA GLN A 14 -9.29 -7.90 -25.71
C GLN A 14 -10.25 -6.91 -25.05
N THR A 15 -10.73 -7.19 -23.84
CA THR A 15 -11.50 -6.21 -23.07
C THR A 15 -10.65 -4.96 -22.80
N PRO A 16 -11.24 -3.76 -22.76
CA PRO A 16 -10.51 -2.52 -22.50
C PRO A 16 -9.65 -2.60 -21.23
N GLY A 17 -10.15 -3.26 -20.18
CA GLY A 17 -9.40 -3.54 -18.94
C GLY A 17 -8.19 -4.46 -19.15
N ARG A 18 -8.31 -5.54 -19.93
CA ARG A 18 -7.18 -6.44 -20.24
C ARG A 18 -6.07 -5.70 -21.01
N ARG A 19 -6.43 -4.78 -21.92
CA ARG A 19 -5.45 -3.94 -22.63
C ARG A 19 -4.78 -2.91 -21.72
N ALA A 20 -5.50 -2.36 -20.75
CA ALA A 20 -4.95 -1.43 -19.77
C ALA A 20 -3.93 -2.15 -18.85
N LEU A 21 -4.29 -3.33 -18.34
CA LEU A 21 -3.42 -4.13 -17.48
C LEU A 21 -2.12 -4.56 -18.20
N LEU A 22 -2.22 -5.04 -19.44
CA LEU A 22 -1.04 -5.43 -20.23
C LEU A 22 -0.10 -4.25 -20.51
N ARG A 23 -0.66 -3.05 -20.72
CA ARG A 23 0.12 -1.81 -20.89
C ARG A 23 0.77 -1.37 -19.58
N LEU A 24 0.08 -1.50 -18.45
CA LEU A 24 0.60 -1.18 -17.13
C LEU A 24 1.79 -2.09 -16.77
N ARG A 25 1.64 -3.41 -16.97
CA ARG A 25 2.69 -4.41 -16.70
C ARG A 25 3.96 -4.20 -17.53
N ARG A 26 3.84 -3.64 -18.73
CA ARG A 26 4.99 -3.31 -19.59
C ARG A 26 5.79 -2.08 -19.11
N ARG A 27 5.21 -1.23 -18.26
CA ARG A 27 5.85 -0.01 -17.74
C ARG A 27 6.47 -0.28 -16.38
N ARG A 28 7.80 -0.45 -16.33
CA ARG A 28 8.55 -0.70 -15.08
C ARG A 28 8.26 0.34 -13.99
N GLY A 29 8.27 1.63 -14.33
CA GLY A 29 7.93 2.70 -13.38
C GLY A 29 6.51 2.60 -12.82
N ALA A 30 5.53 2.21 -13.64
CA ALA A 30 4.16 2.04 -13.19
C ALA A 30 3.99 0.81 -12.28
N MET A 31 4.76 -0.26 -12.54
CA MET A 31 4.81 -1.43 -11.66
C MET A 31 5.46 -1.12 -10.32
N VAL A 32 6.50 -0.28 -10.29
CA VAL A 32 7.11 0.19 -9.04
C VAL A 32 6.10 1.01 -8.23
N ALA A 33 5.42 1.96 -8.86
CA ALA A 33 4.38 2.74 -8.19
C ALA A 33 3.26 1.84 -7.65
N LEU A 34 2.79 0.86 -8.44
CA LEU A 34 1.80 -0.11 -8.00
C LEU A 34 2.29 -0.95 -6.82
N ALA A 35 3.56 -1.36 -6.80
CA ALA A 35 4.15 -2.11 -5.70
C ALA A 35 4.21 -1.29 -4.40
N VAL A 36 4.60 -0.02 -4.48
CA VAL A 36 4.62 0.89 -3.33
C VAL A 36 3.21 1.10 -2.77
N VAL A 37 2.23 1.35 -3.62
CA VAL A 37 0.82 1.49 -3.20
C VAL A 37 0.31 0.20 -2.56
N ALA A 38 0.58 -0.95 -3.19
CA ALA A 38 0.17 -2.25 -2.66
C ALA A 38 0.83 -2.55 -1.31
N PHE A 39 2.10 -2.18 -1.12
CA PHE A 39 2.81 -2.33 0.14
C PHE A 39 2.15 -1.54 1.27
N PHE A 40 1.88 -0.25 1.05
CA PHE A 40 1.19 0.58 2.06
C PHE A 40 -0.25 0.12 2.30
N ALA A 41 -0.96 -0.32 1.27
CA ALA A 41 -2.30 -0.89 1.41
C ALA A 41 -2.30 -2.17 2.27
N LEU A 42 -1.31 -3.04 2.07
CA LEU A 42 -1.14 -4.25 2.90
C LEU A 42 -0.79 -3.90 4.34
N LEU A 43 0.14 -2.96 4.57
CA LEU A 43 0.47 -2.50 5.92
C LEU A 43 -0.76 -1.95 6.66
N ALA A 44 -1.58 -1.15 5.97
CA ALA A 44 -2.79 -0.59 6.56
C ALA A 44 -3.89 -1.63 6.77
N LEU A 45 -4.00 -2.66 5.93
CA LEU A 45 -4.94 -3.75 6.11
C LEU A 45 -4.53 -4.65 7.28
N LEU A 46 -3.22 -4.89 7.43
CA LEU A 46 -2.61 -5.64 8.52
C LEU A 46 -2.37 -4.78 9.77
N ALA A 47 -2.82 -3.52 9.78
CA ALA A 47 -2.71 -2.59 10.89
C ALA A 47 -3.03 -3.21 12.28
N PRO A 48 -4.14 -3.94 12.49
CA PRO A 48 -4.45 -4.49 13.81
C PRO A 48 -3.46 -5.60 14.27
N TYR A 49 -2.68 -6.18 13.36
CA TYR A 49 -1.67 -7.19 13.67
C TYR A 49 -0.25 -6.63 13.71
N VAL A 50 -0.03 -5.45 13.12
CA VAL A 50 1.29 -4.82 12.99
C VAL A 50 1.48 -3.66 13.96
N SER A 51 0.39 -3.02 14.41
CA SER A 51 0.46 -1.94 15.40
C SER A 51 0.98 -2.49 16.73
N PRO A 52 2.16 -2.04 17.21
CA PRO A 52 2.72 -2.52 18.47
C PRO A 52 1.91 -2.06 19.68
N TYR A 53 1.18 -0.94 19.56
CA TYR A 53 0.34 -0.38 20.62
C TYR A 53 -1.02 0.08 20.08
N ASP A 54 -1.98 0.27 20.98
CA ASP A 54 -3.27 0.86 20.62
C ASP A 54 -3.07 2.36 20.29
N PRO A 55 -3.40 2.80 19.06
CA PRO A 55 -3.27 4.20 18.65
C PRO A 55 -4.18 5.18 19.43
N LEU A 56 -5.12 4.68 20.22
CA LEU A 56 -6.03 5.49 21.07
C LEU A 56 -5.66 5.42 22.56
N GLU A 57 -4.67 4.61 22.96
CA GLU A 57 -4.24 4.53 24.35
C GLU A 57 -3.15 5.55 24.66
N THR A 58 -3.50 6.53 25.51
CA THR A 58 -2.58 7.56 25.96
C THR A 58 -1.75 7.11 27.15
N SER A 59 -0.43 7.12 26.98
CA SER A 59 0.55 6.75 28.00
C SER A 59 1.25 7.96 28.59
N TRP A 60 0.69 8.54 29.67
CA TRP A 60 1.28 9.68 30.37
C TRP A 60 2.69 9.43 30.94
N SER A 61 3.07 8.17 31.15
CA SER A 61 4.42 7.78 31.58
C SER A 61 5.46 7.78 30.45
N ALA A 62 5.01 7.90 29.19
CA ALA A 62 5.84 7.79 28.00
C ALA A 62 5.79 9.06 27.15
N ILE A 63 5.68 10.26 27.73
CA ILE A 63 5.64 11.52 26.98
C ILE A 63 6.99 11.83 26.32
N ARG A 64 6.98 12.19 25.04
CA ARG A 64 8.16 12.65 24.26
C ARG A 64 9.37 11.72 24.36
N GLN A 65 9.15 10.41 24.37
CA GLN A 65 10.23 9.45 24.32
C GLN A 65 10.84 9.42 22.91
N ALA A 66 12.17 9.38 22.87
CA ALA A 66 12.92 9.22 21.64
C ALA A 66 12.66 7.83 21.01
N PRO A 67 12.93 7.65 19.71
CA PRO A 67 12.84 6.36 19.03
C PRO A 67 13.60 5.26 19.77
N SER A 68 12.92 4.14 20.04
CA SER A 68 13.46 2.99 20.76
C SER A 68 12.85 1.69 20.24
N ALA A 69 13.38 0.54 20.68
CA ALA A 69 12.81 -0.76 20.31
C ALA A 69 11.37 -0.96 20.81
N ALA A 70 10.99 -0.27 21.89
CA ALA A 70 9.61 -0.19 22.34
C ALA A 70 8.82 0.75 21.41
N HIS A 71 9.22 2.01 21.29
CA HIS A 71 8.55 2.99 20.45
C HIS A 71 9.38 3.29 19.21
N LEU A 72 9.16 2.55 18.12
CA LEU A 72 10.00 2.60 16.92
C LEU A 72 10.17 4.01 16.34
N PHE A 73 9.12 4.84 16.42
CA PHE A 73 9.15 6.24 16.01
C PHE A 73 9.11 7.22 17.19
N GLY A 74 9.22 6.72 18.42
CA GLY A 74 9.02 7.49 19.64
C GLY A 74 7.54 7.74 19.94
N THR A 75 7.32 8.59 20.92
CA THR A 75 5.98 8.97 21.38
C THR A 75 5.76 10.47 21.28
N ASP A 76 4.49 10.88 21.24
CA ASP A 76 4.11 12.29 21.08
C ASP A 76 4.00 13.07 22.41
N ASP A 77 3.39 14.25 22.36
CA ASP A 77 3.24 15.18 23.48
C ASP A 77 2.34 14.66 24.61
N ILE A 78 1.51 13.64 24.35
CA ILE A 78 0.68 12.97 25.35
C ILE A 78 1.13 11.53 25.61
N GLY A 79 2.14 11.06 24.88
CA GLY A 79 2.76 9.76 25.06
C GLY A 79 2.18 8.67 24.18
N ASP A 80 1.40 9.03 23.15
CA ASP A 80 0.88 8.07 22.17
C ASP A 80 2.02 7.59 21.26
N ASP A 81 1.99 6.32 20.86
CA ASP A 81 2.98 5.76 19.94
C ASP A 81 2.78 6.27 18.50
N ILE A 82 3.80 6.96 17.97
CA ILE A 82 3.72 7.63 16.67
C ILE A 82 3.55 6.63 15.52
N LEU A 83 4.23 5.48 15.58
CA LEU A 83 4.13 4.44 14.55
C LEU A 83 2.70 3.89 14.47
N SER A 84 2.11 3.59 15.61
CA SER A 84 0.75 3.08 15.74
C SER A 84 -0.26 4.08 15.15
N ARG A 85 -0.10 5.38 15.42
CA ARG A 85 -0.94 6.44 14.82
C ARG A 85 -0.77 6.56 13.30
N VAL A 86 0.44 6.42 12.77
CA VAL A 86 0.69 6.45 11.32
C VAL A 86 -0.01 5.27 10.63
N ILE A 87 0.10 4.06 11.19
CA ILE A 87 -0.56 2.86 10.67
C ILE A 87 -2.09 3.01 10.71
N ALA A 88 -2.64 3.48 11.84
CA ALA A 88 -4.07 3.69 12.00
C ALA A 88 -4.62 4.78 11.07
N GLY A 89 -3.89 5.89 10.91
CA GLY A 89 -4.21 6.96 9.96
C GLY A 89 -4.20 6.47 8.52
N GLY A 90 -3.22 5.65 8.13
CA GLY A 90 -3.16 5.03 6.81
C GLY A 90 -4.39 4.16 6.50
N ARG A 91 -4.84 3.35 7.48
CA ARG A 91 -6.08 2.57 7.36
C ARG A 91 -7.31 3.46 7.19
N LEU A 92 -7.41 4.53 7.96
CA LEU A 92 -8.51 5.50 7.82
C LEU A 92 -8.50 6.16 6.43
N SER A 93 -7.34 6.61 5.94
CA SER A 93 -7.21 7.22 4.62
C SER A 93 -7.63 6.27 3.48
N LEU A 94 -7.28 4.98 3.56
CA LEU A 94 -7.73 4.00 2.58
C LEU A 94 -9.23 3.68 2.66
N SER A 95 -9.85 3.86 3.83
CA SER A 95 -11.30 3.65 3.99
C SER A 95 -12.15 4.80 3.43
N VAL A 96 -11.59 6.02 3.41
CA VAL A 96 -12.28 7.23 2.95
C VAL A 96 -11.94 7.59 1.49
N GLY A 97 -10.74 7.21 1.03
CA GLY A 97 -10.18 7.56 -0.28
C GLY A 97 -10.88 6.97 -1.49
#